data_AF-A0A194AG48-F1
#
_entry.id   AF-A0A194AG48-F1
#
_cell.length_a   1.000
_cell.length_b   1.000
_cell.length_c   1.000
_cell.angle_alpha   90.00
_cell.angle_beta   90.00
_cell.angle_gamma   90.00
#
_symmetry.space_group_name_H-M   'P 1'
#
loop_
_entity.id
_entity.type
_entity.pdbx_description
1 polymer ?
#
loop_
_entity_poly.entity_id
_entity_poly.type
_entity_poly.pdbx_seq_one_letter_code
_entity_poly.pdbx_strand_id
1 'polypeptide(L)'
;MTLSDISIREHISRTVMERLDQDLERRREALRDYLSLTMPNLSETTSDHLATMVPTVLPDLYAKWIAMFTDRLLETVPRNQLEFLCDGSEENSAALILIYIMFLESERMEQQIEDDLKAYGLEHSTDPDAGGIVADYLRAKVEQLRASVGGNKG
;
A
#
# COMPACT_ATOMS: atom_id res chain seq x y z
N MET A 1 -5.81 -26.70 19.16
CA MET A 1 -4.87 -25.98 20.06
C MET A 1 -5.21 -24.52 19.94
N THR A 2 -5.39 -23.80 21.05
CA THR A 2 -5.66 -22.35 21.00
C THR A 2 -4.39 -21.61 20.61
N LEU A 3 -4.46 -20.74 19.63
CA LEU A 3 -3.29 -19.96 19.19
C LEU A 3 -3.01 -18.85 20.20
N SER A 4 -1.73 -18.59 20.46
CA SER A 4 -1.31 -17.42 21.23
C SER A 4 -1.44 -16.14 20.38
N ASP A 5 -1.54 -14.97 21.02
CA ASP A 5 -1.52 -13.68 20.31
C ASP A 5 -0.27 -13.52 19.45
N ILE A 6 0.88 -14.01 19.93
CA ILE A 6 2.15 -13.98 19.19
C ILE A 6 2.02 -14.82 17.92
N SER A 7 1.47 -16.03 18.03
CA SER A 7 1.27 -16.92 16.88
C SER A 7 0.30 -16.34 15.84
N ILE A 8 -0.78 -15.67 16.30
CA ILE A 8 -1.72 -14.98 15.41
C ILE A 8 -1.02 -13.82 14.69
N ARG A 9 -0.23 -13.01 15.42
CA ARG A 9 0.53 -11.90 14.84
C ARG A 9 1.52 -12.35 13.79
N GLU A 10 2.28 -13.39 14.08
CA GLU A 10 3.25 -13.97 13.15
C GLU A 10 2.57 -14.54 11.91
N HIS A 11 1.43 -15.22 12.08
CA HIS A 11 0.65 -15.75 10.97
C HIS A 11 0.15 -14.63 10.06
N ILE A 12 -0.54 -13.63 10.63
CA ILE A 12 -1.09 -12.51 9.84
C ILE A 12 0.02 -11.76 9.12
N SER A 13 1.11 -11.45 9.84
CA SER A 13 2.23 -10.71 9.25
C SER A 13 2.86 -11.45 8.08
N ARG A 14 3.06 -12.77 8.22
CA ARG A 14 3.59 -13.61 7.15
C ARG A 14 2.63 -13.65 5.97
N THR A 15 1.36 -13.98 6.20
CA THR A 15 0.36 -14.13 5.13
C THR A 15 0.19 -12.84 4.33
N VAL A 16 0.17 -11.68 4.98
CA VAL A 16 0.05 -10.39 4.29
C VAL A 16 1.35 -10.03 3.55
N MET A 17 2.50 -10.19 4.19
CA MET A 17 3.80 -9.84 3.59
C MET A 17 4.16 -10.73 2.39
N GLU A 18 3.82 -12.01 2.42
CA GLU A 18 4.01 -12.95 1.29
C GLU A 18 3.22 -12.56 0.03
N ARG A 19 2.15 -11.77 0.19
CA ARG A 19 1.30 -11.31 -0.92
C ARG A 19 1.69 -9.94 -1.45
N LEU A 20 2.56 -9.21 -0.76
CA LEU A 20 3.13 -7.98 -1.28
C LEU A 20 4.15 -8.34 -2.37
N ASP A 21 3.93 -7.82 -3.57
CA ASP A 21 4.81 -8.12 -4.71
C ASP A 21 6.21 -7.57 -4.43
N GLN A 22 7.19 -8.48 -4.41
CA GLN A 22 8.61 -8.14 -4.25
C GLN A 22 9.33 -8.02 -5.60
N ASP A 23 8.64 -8.32 -6.71
CA ASP A 23 9.19 -8.21 -8.06
C ASP A 23 8.97 -6.79 -8.61
N LEU A 24 10.08 -6.09 -8.82
CA LEU A 24 10.10 -4.72 -9.30
C LEU A 24 9.51 -4.58 -10.71
N GLU A 25 9.68 -5.58 -11.58
CA GLU A 25 9.18 -5.53 -12.96
C GLU A 25 7.67 -5.75 -12.99
N ARG A 26 7.17 -6.72 -12.23
CA ARG A 26 5.70 -6.93 -12.09
C ARG A 26 5.01 -5.73 -11.47
N ARG A 27 5.64 -5.12 -10.47
CA ARG A 27 5.14 -3.87 -9.88
C ARG A 27 5.09 -2.74 -10.90
N ARG A 28 6.14 -2.56 -11.71
CA ARG A 28 6.18 -1.53 -12.75
C ARG A 28 5.09 -1.76 -13.79
N GLU A 29 4.89 -3.01 -14.22
CA GLU A 29 3.81 -3.39 -15.13
C GLU A 29 2.44 -3.04 -14.53
N ALA A 30 2.17 -3.45 -13.28
CA ALA A 30 0.92 -3.15 -12.60
C ALA A 30 0.67 -1.64 -12.46
N LEU A 31 1.70 -0.85 -12.14
CA LEU A 31 1.61 0.60 -12.09
C LEU A 31 1.31 1.21 -13.46
N ARG A 32 1.98 0.75 -14.51
CA ARG A 32 1.72 1.21 -15.88
C ARG A 32 0.27 0.95 -16.28
N ASP A 33 -0.25 -0.24 -15.99
CA ASP A 33 -1.62 -0.63 -16.31
C ASP A 33 -2.63 0.19 -15.52
N TYR A 34 -2.39 0.39 -14.21
CA TYR A 34 -3.19 1.26 -13.37
C TYR A 34 -3.22 2.70 -13.89
N LEU A 35 -2.06 3.28 -14.23
CA LEU A 35 -1.96 4.63 -14.78
C LEU A 35 -2.69 4.74 -16.12
N SER A 36 -2.62 3.71 -16.97
CA SER A 36 -3.30 3.69 -18.27
C SER A 36 -4.83 3.59 -18.12
N LEU A 37 -5.32 2.86 -17.12
CA LEU A 37 -6.74 2.73 -16.81
C LEU A 37 -7.32 3.99 -16.14
N THR A 38 -6.60 4.55 -15.19
CA THR A 38 -7.06 5.73 -14.41
C THR A 38 -6.82 7.04 -15.15
N MET A 39 -5.91 7.06 -16.13
CA MET A 39 -5.57 8.23 -16.94
C MET A 39 -5.47 7.84 -18.42
N PRO A 40 -6.62 7.65 -19.11
CA PRO A 40 -6.64 7.18 -20.51
C PRO A 40 -6.01 8.15 -21.52
N ASN A 41 -5.76 9.41 -21.12
CA ASN A 41 -5.11 10.42 -21.96
C ASN A 41 -3.57 10.40 -21.85
N LEU A 42 -3.01 9.53 -21.02
CA LEU A 42 -1.57 9.42 -20.85
C LEU A 42 -0.98 8.56 -21.97
N SER A 43 0.11 9.02 -22.60
CA SER A 43 0.84 8.18 -23.55
C SER A 43 1.54 7.04 -22.83
N GLU A 44 1.66 5.86 -23.47
CA GLU A 44 2.35 4.69 -22.91
C GLU A 44 3.77 5.01 -22.39
N THR A 45 4.55 5.82 -23.10
CA THR A 45 5.90 6.26 -22.68
C THR A 45 5.90 7.06 -21.38
N THR A 46 4.83 7.84 -21.14
CA THR A 46 4.69 8.64 -19.91
C THR A 46 4.26 7.76 -18.75
N SER A 47 3.37 6.77 -18.99
CA SER A 47 2.95 5.80 -17.97
C SER A 47 4.14 4.98 -17.49
N ASP A 48 4.98 4.55 -18.42
CA ASP A 48 6.19 3.78 -18.13
C ASP A 48 7.20 4.61 -17.33
N HIS A 49 7.46 5.86 -17.75
CA HIS A 49 8.34 6.76 -17.01
C HIS A 49 7.82 7.03 -15.59
N LEU A 50 6.52 7.28 -15.41
CA LEU A 50 5.92 7.49 -14.09
C LEU A 50 6.02 6.24 -13.20
N ALA A 51 5.82 5.05 -13.75
CA ALA A 51 5.95 3.80 -12.99
C ALA A 51 7.35 3.60 -12.40
N THR A 52 8.40 4.07 -13.09
CA THR A 52 9.79 4.04 -12.57
C THR A 52 10.06 5.01 -11.43
N MET A 53 9.22 6.04 -11.26
CA MET A 53 9.41 7.09 -10.27
C MET A 53 8.69 6.83 -8.95
N VAL A 54 7.75 5.89 -8.91
CA VAL A 54 7.08 5.50 -7.67
C VAL A 54 8.07 4.68 -6.83
N PRO A 55 8.44 5.10 -5.60
CA PRO A 55 9.38 4.38 -4.75
C PRO A 55 8.99 2.91 -4.55
N THR A 56 9.98 2.03 -4.56
CA THR A 56 9.80 0.60 -4.29
C THR A 56 9.21 0.38 -2.90
N VAL A 57 8.59 -0.79 -2.70
CA VAL A 57 7.92 -1.21 -1.46
C VAL A 57 8.70 -0.71 -0.25
N LEU A 58 8.04 0.09 0.60
CA LEU A 58 8.60 0.62 1.85
C LEU A 58 8.36 -0.42 2.94
N PRO A 59 9.26 -1.41 3.13
CA PRO A 59 8.93 -2.63 3.86
C PRO A 59 8.57 -2.33 5.31
N ASP A 60 9.21 -1.30 5.88
CA ASP A 60 8.97 -0.83 7.23
C ASP A 60 7.58 -0.18 7.40
N LEU A 61 7.11 0.58 6.40
CA LEU A 61 5.75 1.14 6.43
C LEU A 61 4.69 0.06 6.33
N TYR A 62 4.89 -0.91 5.42
CA TYR A 62 3.97 -2.06 5.33
C TYR A 62 3.97 -2.89 6.60
N ALA A 63 5.14 -3.16 7.19
CA ALA A 63 5.24 -3.85 8.48
C ALA A 63 4.48 -3.09 9.58
N LYS A 64 4.61 -1.76 9.63
CA LYS A 64 3.87 -0.90 10.56
C LYS A 64 2.35 -1.02 10.35
N TRP A 65 1.86 -0.88 9.12
CA TRP A 65 0.42 -0.95 8.83
C TRP A 65 -0.17 -2.33 9.09
N ILE A 66 0.59 -3.39 8.79
CA ILE A 66 0.23 -4.77 9.15
C ILE A 66 0.14 -4.95 10.66
N ALA A 67 1.06 -4.36 11.43
CA ALA A 67 1.00 -4.40 12.89
C ALA A 67 -0.26 -3.69 13.41
N MET A 68 -0.58 -2.49 12.89
CA MET A 68 -1.79 -1.76 13.25
C MET A 68 -3.06 -2.53 12.90
N PHE A 69 -3.10 -3.16 11.73
CA PHE A 69 -4.17 -4.05 11.31
C PHE A 69 -4.36 -5.22 12.28
N THR A 70 -3.25 -5.87 12.63
CA THR A 70 -3.24 -7.03 13.50
C THR A 70 -3.69 -6.67 14.93
N ASP A 71 -3.22 -5.54 15.46
CA ASP A 71 -3.69 -5.00 16.73
C ASP A 71 -5.21 -4.81 16.70
N ARG A 72 -5.71 -4.22 15.62
CA ARG A 72 -7.14 -3.96 15.49
C ARG A 72 -7.97 -5.24 15.45
N LEU A 73 -7.49 -6.27 14.76
CA LEU A 73 -8.13 -7.58 14.72
C LEU A 73 -8.17 -8.23 16.11
N LEU A 74 -7.04 -8.23 16.83
CA LEU A 74 -6.95 -8.80 18.18
C LEU A 74 -7.85 -8.07 19.20
N GLU A 75 -8.04 -6.76 19.04
CA GLU A 75 -8.92 -5.96 19.88
C GLU A 75 -10.41 -6.23 19.64
N THR A 76 -10.80 -6.52 18.39
CA THR A 76 -12.21 -6.44 17.97
C THR A 76 -12.83 -7.75 17.56
N VAL A 77 -12.03 -8.74 17.16
CA VAL A 77 -12.51 -10.03 16.64
C VAL A 77 -12.42 -11.10 17.73
N PRO A 78 -13.49 -11.87 17.97
CA PRO A 78 -13.47 -13.01 18.88
C PRO A 78 -12.35 -14.01 18.56
N ARG A 79 -11.68 -14.53 19.61
CA ARG A 79 -10.54 -15.46 19.48
C ARG A 79 -10.80 -16.62 18.54
N ASN A 80 -11.94 -17.29 18.67
CA ASN A 80 -12.29 -18.45 17.86
C ASN A 80 -12.39 -18.13 16.35
N GLN A 81 -12.81 -16.90 16.01
CA GLN A 81 -12.86 -16.45 14.62
C GLN A 81 -11.45 -16.12 14.10
N LEU A 82 -10.59 -15.54 14.93
CA LEU A 82 -9.18 -15.31 14.58
C LEU A 82 -8.42 -16.63 14.39
N GLU A 83 -8.65 -17.62 15.23
CA GLU A 83 -8.06 -18.96 15.09
C GLU A 83 -8.51 -19.64 13.81
N PHE A 84 -9.79 -19.51 13.45
CA PHE A 84 -10.31 -20.00 12.18
C PHE A 84 -9.66 -19.27 10.99
N LEU A 85 -9.60 -17.93 11.04
CA LEU A 85 -9.00 -17.12 9.99
C LEU A 85 -7.49 -17.38 9.80
N CYS A 86 -6.80 -17.84 10.86
CA CYS A 86 -5.36 -18.12 10.85
C CYS A 86 -5.04 -19.62 10.71
N ASP A 87 -5.94 -20.42 10.13
CA ASP A 87 -5.73 -21.86 9.97
C ASP A 87 -4.74 -22.24 8.86
N GLY A 88 -4.32 -21.27 8.04
CA GLY A 88 -3.37 -21.45 6.93
C GLY A 88 -3.97 -22.02 5.65
N SER A 89 -5.30 -22.15 5.57
CA SER A 89 -5.96 -22.45 4.29
C SER A 89 -5.81 -21.27 3.31
N GLU A 90 -5.82 -21.57 2.01
CA GLU A 90 -5.75 -20.53 0.97
C GLU A 90 -6.97 -19.60 1.01
N GLU A 91 -8.14 -20.15 1.33
CA GLU A 91 -9.40 -19.41 1.42
C GLU A 91 -9.37 -18.39 2.56
N ASN A 92 -8.93 -18.80 3.75
CA ASN A 92 -8.81 -17.88 4.87
C ASN A 92 -7.65 -16.90 4.70
N SER A 93 -6.57 -17.31 4.02
CA SER A 93 -5.50 -16.39 3.62
C SER A 93 -6.02 -15.30 2.68
N ALA A 94 -6.81 -15.65 1.66
CA ALA A 94 -7.42 -14.69 0.75
C ALA A 94 -8.41 -13.76 1.48
N ALA A 95 -9.22 -14.31 2.40
CA ALA A 95 -10.11 -13.52 3.23
C ALA A 95 -9.34 -12.53 4.10
N LEU A 96 -8.24 -12.95 4.72
CA LEU A 96 -7.37 -12.09 5.54
C LEU A 96 -6.79 -10.93 4.71
N ILE A 97 -6.35 -11.18 3.48
CA ILE A 97 -5.88 -10.14 2.56
C ILE A 97 -6.97 -9.15 2.22
N LEU A 98 -8.19 -9.63 1.93
CA LEU A 98 -9.32 -8.75 1.63
C LEU A 98 -9.64 -7.85 2.82
N ILE A 99 -9.68 -8.41 4.03
CA ILE A 99 -9.93 -7.64 5.26
C ILE A 99 -8.82 -6.61 5.48
N TYR A 100 -7.55 -6.96 5.20
CA TYR A 100 -6.44 -6.01 5.25
C TYR A 100 -6.61 -4.85 4.27
N ILE A 101 -7.00 -5.11 3.01
CA ILE A 101 -7.28 -4.06 2.02
C ILE A 101 -8.40 -3.15 2.51
N MET A 102 -9.51 -3.71 2.98
CA MET A 102 -10.62 -2.94 3.55
C MET A 102 -10.20 -2.11 4.78
N PHE A 103 -9.26 -2.60 5.57
CA PHE A 103 -8.70 -1.85 6.70
C PHE A 103 -7.91 -0.62 6.23
N LEU A 104 -7.10 -0.76 5.17
CA LEU A 104 -6.36 0.36 4.58
C LEU A 104 -7.28 1.43 4.00
N GLU A 105 -8.45 1.04 3.48
CA GLU A 105 -9.48 1.94 2.93
C GLU A 105 -10.31 2.67 4.01
N SER A 106 -10.05 2.41 5.30
CA SER A 106 -10.74 3.16 6.35
C SER A 106 -10.25 4.61 6.42
N GLU A 107 -11.14 5.58 6.64
CA GLU A 107 -10.81 7.02 6.72
C GLU A 107 -9.63 7.29 7.69
N ARG A 108 -9.58 6.56 8.81
CA ARG A 108 -8.48 6.65 9.76
C ARG A 108 -7.15 6.18 9.15
N MET A 109 -7.14 5.07 8.43
CA MET A 109 -5.92 4.55 7.81
C MET A 109 -5.48 5.38 6.63
N GLU A 110 -6.40 5.95 5.85
CA GLU A 110 -6.06 6.90 4.79
C GLU A 110 -5.24 8.07 5.33
N GLN A 111 -5.70 8.68 6.44
CA GLN A 111 -4.96 9.76 7.12
C GLN A 111 -3.60 9.27 7.65
N GLN A 112 -3.56 8.10 8.29
CA GLN A 112 -2.32 7.54 8.81
C GLN A 112 -1.29 7.26 7.71
N ILE A 113 -1.73 6.72 6.57
CA ILE A 113 -0.86 6.42 5.42
C ILE A 113 -0.29 7.72 4.87
N GLU A 114 -1.10 8.78 4.75
CA GLU A 114 -0.64 10.09 4.30
C GLU A 114 0.45 10.65 5.23
N ASP A 115 0.22 10.61 6.53
CA ASP A 115 1.16 11.10 7.53
C ASP A 115 2.45 10.26 7.58
N ASP A 116 2.34 8.95 7.45
CA ASP A 116 3.48 8.03 7.42
C ASP A 116 4.34 8.24 6.18
N LEU A 117 3.73 8.46 5.02
CA LEU A 117 4.45 8.77 3.77
C LEU A 117 5.15 10.13 3.86
N LYS A 118 4.50 11.13 4.46
CA LYS A 118 5.13 12.45 4.71
C LYS A 118 6.33 12.30 5.65
N ALA A 119 6.16 11.62 6.78
CA ALA A 119 7.22 11.39 7.75
C ALA A 119 8.39 10.61 7.12
N TYR A 120 8.09 9.53 6.40
CA TYR A 120 9.10 8.75 5.69
C TYR A 120 9.90 9.61 4.71
N GLY A 121 9.22 10.44 3.91
CA GLY A 121 9.84 11.37 2.97
C GLY A 121 10.74 12.41 3.65
N LEU A 122 10.38 12.87 4.85
CA LEU A 122 11.19 13.79 5.66
C LEU A 122 12.41 13.10 6.28
N GLU A 123 12.25 11.89 6.84
CA GLU A 123 13.34 11.16 7.51
C GLU A 123 14.40 10.65 6.54
N HIS A 124 13.98 10.25 5.33
CA HIS A 124 14.88 9.73 4.30
C HIS A 124 15.36 10.81 3.33
N SER A 125 15.07 12.08 3.63
CA SER A 125 15.60 13.26 2.92
C SER A 125 17.08 13.57 3.22
N THR A 126 17.80 12.66 3.88
CA THR A 126 19.28 12.69 3.92
C THR A 126 19.93 12.45 2.55
N ASP A 127 19.16 12.15 1.51
CA ASP A 127 19.46 12.64 0.16
C ASP A 127 18.59 13.88 -0.11
N PRO A 128 19.14 15.10 0.08
CA PRO A 128 18.38 16.37 0.10
C PRO A 128 17.56 16.63 -1.17
N ASP A 129 17.88 15.94 -2.26
CA ASP A 129 17.25 16.08 -3.57
C ASP A 129 16.26 14.97 -3.91
N ALA A 130 16.08 13.90 -3.13
CA ALA A 130 15.28 12.76 -3.58
C ALA A 130 13.90 12.66 -2.89
N GLY A 131 13.83 12.70 -1.55
CA GLY A 131 12.58 12.40 -0.82
C GLY A 131 11.50 13.48 -0.94
N GLY A 132 11.88 14.73 -0.68
CA GLY A 132 11.00 15.89 -0.85
C GLY A 132 10.65 16.12 -2.33
N ILE A 133 11.64 15.98 -3.21
CA ILE A 133 11.40 16.08 -4.66
C ILE A 133 10.48 14.98 -5.13
N VAL A 134 10.57 13.72 -4.69
CA VAL A 134 9.68 12.64 -5.16
C VAL A 134 8.26 12.81 -4.62
N ALA A 135 8.08 13.19 -3.36
CA ALA A 135 6.73 13.41 -2.81
C ALA A 135 6.07 14.66 -3.42
N ASP A 136 6.83 15.74 -3.59
CA ASP A 136 6.37 16.95 -4.26
C ASP A 136 6.25 16.74 -5.77
N TYR A 137 7.05 15.88 -6.39
CA TYR A 137 6.93 15.46 -7.78
C TYR A 137 5.68 14.62 -8.00
N LEU A 138 5.42 13.62 -7.14
CA LEU A 138 4.21 12.81 -7.23
C LEU A 138 2.97 13.67 -7.02
N ARG A 139 2.95 14.56 -6.01
CA ARG A 139 1.85 15.52 -5.81
C ARG A 139 1.73 16.52 -6.96
N ALA A 140 2.82 17.16 -7.38
CA ALA A 140 2.81 18.13 -8.47
C ALA A 140 2.48 17.48 -9.82
N LYS A 141 2.87 16.23 -10.07
CA LYS A 141 2.48 15.48 -11.27
C LYS A 141 1.02 15.08 -11.22
N VAL A 142 0.51 14.56 -10.10
CA VAL A 142 -0.92 14.29 -9.95
C VAL A 142 -1.74 15.57 -10.13
N GLU A 143 -1.27 16.70 -9.61
CA GLU A 143 -1.91 18.01 -9.76
C GLU A 143 -1.84 18.55 -11.20
N GLN A 144 -0.66 18.48 -11.85
CA GLN A 144 -0.49 18.82 -13.28
C GLN A 144 -1.35 17.92 -14.18
N LEU A 145 -1.48 16.65 -13.83
CA LEU A 145 -2.30 15.68 -14.53
C LEU A 145 -3.78 16.03 -14.39
N ARG A 146 -4.25 16.33 -13.17
CA ARG A 146 -5.61 16.85 -12.91
C ARG A 146 -5.90 18.13 -13.70
N ALA A 147 -4.96 19.06 -13.77
CA ALA A 147 -5.10 20.30 -14.53
C ALA A 147 -5.12 20.07 -16.05
N SER A 148 -4.31 19.14 -16.58
CA SER A 148 -4.29 18.81 -18.01
C SER A 148 -5.54 18.07 -18.48
N VAL A 149 -6.16 17.26 -17.61
CA VAL A 149 -7.44 16.57 -17.87
C VAL A 149 -8.63 17.54 -17.72
N GLY A 150 -8.55 18.53 -16.82
CA GLY A 150 -9.56 19.59 -16.67
C GLY A 150 -9.51 20.69 -17.74
N GLY A 151 -8.42 20.75 -18.52
CA GLY A 151 -8.17 21.79 -19.53
C GLY A 151 -8.87 21.61 -20.88
N ASN A 152 -9.53 20.47 -21.14
CA ASN A 152 -10.24 20.26 -22.40
C ASN A 152 -11.72 20.70 -22.30
N LYS A 153 -11.94 21.98 -22.01
CA LYS A 153 -13.16 22.70 -22.38
C LYS A 153 -12.78 23.82 -23.35
N GLY A 154 -12.55 23.42 -24.59
CA GLY A 154 -12.45 24.29 -25.77
C GLY A 154 -13.14 23.60 -26.92
#